data_AF-A0A7I7R4Q2-F1
#
_entry.id   AF-A0A7I7R4Q2-F1
#
_cell.length_a   1.000
_cell.length_b   1.000
_cell.length_c   1.000
_cell.angle_alpha   90.00
_cell.angle_beta   90.00
_cell.angle_gamma   90.00
#
_symmetry.space_group_name_H-M   'P 1'
#
loop_
_entity.id
_entity.type
_entity.pdbx_description
1 polymer ?
#
loop_
_entity_poly.entity_id
_entity_poly.type
_entity_poly.pdbx_seq_one_letter_code
_entity_poly.pdbx_strand_id
1 'polypeptide(L)'
;MRTTTTSRLALGAATVGILGAVAAAATAGLTSPADAAPDSCTAAGLASTASGVLSQAGGFLHDHPETDSVLTSAASMPPDQAKSTVQGYFIGHLDQLSTLQGIAQPLTDLKSQCGLAVSPTQLATLLETVSK
;
A
#
# COMPACT_ATOMS: atom_id res chain seq x y z
N MET A 1 56.58 -8.05 24.73
CA MET A 1 56.95 -6.92 25.61
C MET A 1 55.80 -5.94 25.63
N ARG A 2 55.24 -5.64 26.82
CA ARG A 2 54.22 -4.59 27.08
C ARG A 2 54.91 -3.24 27.25
N THR A 3 54.09 -2.16 27.17
CA THR A 3 54.23 -0.72 27.58
C THR A 3 54.17 0.24 26.37
N THR A 4 53.42 1.36 26.30
CA THR A 4 52.67 2.17 27.29
C THR A 4 51.89 3.33 26.58
N THR A 5 50.70 3.68 27.12
CA THR A 5 50.21 5.05 27.47
C THR A 5 49.49 6.00 26.46
N THR A 6 48.25 6.29 26.88
CA THR A 6 47.25 7.39 26.77
C THR A 6 47.62 8.85 26.40
N SER A 7 46.68 9.54 25.72
CA SER A 7 46.27 10.98 25.88
C SER A 7 45.28 11.38 24.75
N ARG A 8 44.25 12.24 24.84
CA ARG A 8 43.66 13.17 25.83
C ARG A 8 42.23 13.56 25.35
N LEU A 9 41.33 13.87 26.29
CA LEU A 9 40.05 14.57 26.06
C LEU A 9 40.28 15.99 25.50
N ALA A 10 39.36 16.47 24.66
CA ALA A 10 39.04 17.90 24.54
C ALA A 10 37.55 18.08 24.19
N LEU A 11 36.80 18.61 25.16
CA LEU A 11 35.44 19.14 25.04
C LEU A 11 35.58 20.66 24.77
N GLY A 12 34.92 21.20 23.74
CA GLY A 12 35.01 22.62 23.38
C GLY A 12 33.70 23.14 22.78
N ALA A 13 33.25 24.29 23.30
CA ALA A 13 31.88 24.80 23.34
C ALA A 13 31.37 25.53 22.08
N ALA A 14 30.06 25.76 22.06
CA ALA A 14 29.26 26.41 21.02
C ALA A 14 29.42 27.95 20.91
N THR A 15 29.15 28.50 19.71
CA THR A 15 28.80 29.91 19.47
C THR A 15 27.76 30.06 18.35
N VAL A 16 26.73 30.88 18.61
CA VAL A 16 25.59 31.25 17.76
C VAL A 16 25.94 32.37 16.77
N GLY A 17 25.40 32.34 15.53
CA GLY A 17 25.41 33.49 14.60
C GLY A 17 24.93 33.15 13.19
N ILE A 18 23.87 33.84 12.75
CA ILE A 18 23.00 33.59 11.58
C ILE A 18 23.55 34.25 10.30
N LEU A 19 23.52 33.58 9.13
CA LEU A 19 23.21 34.15 7.79
C LEU A 19 23.35 33.10 6.66
N GLY A 20 22.22 32.49 6.28
CA GLY A 20 21.78 32.27 4.89
C GLY A 20 22.64 31.43 3.93
N ALA A 21 22.82 30.14 4.19
CA ALA A 21 23.12 29.18 3.13
C ALA A 21 21.80 28.68 2.52
N VAL A 22 21.50 29.13 1.30
CA VAL A 22 20.42 28.60 0.47
C VAL A 22 20.83 27.19 0.05
N ALA A 23 20.47 26.19 0.86
CA ALA A 23 20.58 24.78 0.50
C ALA A 23 19.19 24.29 0.06
N ALA A 24 19.06 24.13 -1.25
CA ALA A 24 17.99 23.38 -1.88
C ALA A 24 17.98 21.92 -1.37
N ALA A 25 16.79 21.32 -1.46
CA ALA A 25 16.51 19.89 -1.31
C ALA A 25 16.53 19.32 0.12
N ALA A 26 15.41 19.47 0.81
CA ALA A 26 14.64 18.34 1.32
C ALA A 26 13.32 18.89 1.86
N THR A 27 12.21 18.59 1.19
CA THR A 27 10.90 18.56 1.86
C THR A 27 10.91 17.36 2.80
N ALA A 28 11.69 17.45 3.88
CA ALA A 28 11.54 16.59 5.04
C ALA A 28 10.17 16.93 5.62
N GLY A 29 9.31 15.90 5.68
CA GLY A 29 7.94 16.03 6.11
C GLY A 29 7.82 16.81 7.42
N LEU A 30 6.75 17.60 7.50
CA LEU A 30 6.32 18.23 8.73
C LEU A 30 5.91 17.12 9.72
N THR A 31 6.85 16.60 10.51
CA THR A 31 6.52 15.71 11.62
C THR A 31 6.25 16.56 12.86
N SER A 32 5.00 17.02 12.99
CA SER A 32 4.46 17.33 14.31
C SER A 32 4.25 16.01 15.06
N PRO A 33 4.75 15.84 16.30
CA PRO A 33 4.49 14.63 17.07
C PRO A 33 3.09 14.73 17.68
N ALA A 34 2.09 14.37 16.88
CA ALA A 34 0.74 14.08 17.33
C ALA A 34 0.31 12.83 16.55
N ASP A 35 0.33 11.66 17.19
CA ASP A 35 -0.17 10.37 16.69
C ASP A 35 -0.14 10.24 15.15
N ALA A 36 1.06 10.17 14.57
CA ALA A 36 1.18 9.85 13.16
C ALA A 36 0.66 8.41 13.00
N ALA A 37 -0.44 8.26 12.26
CA ALA A 37 -0.91 6.94 11.84
C ALA A 37 0.28 6.18 11.20
N PRO A 38 0.37 4.85 11.39
CA PRO A 38 1.47 4.09 10.82
C PRO A 38 1.58 4.36 9.31
N ASP A 39 2.79 4.33 8.74
CA ASP A 39 3.03 4.70 7.33
C ASP A 39 2.12 3.96 6.34
N SER A 40 1.65 2.77 6.71
CA SER A 40 0.67 1.97 5.99
C SER A 40 -0.70 2.67 5.82
N CYS A 41 -1.09 3.53 6.75
CA CYS A 41 -2.34 4.30 6.73
C CYS A 41 -2.29 5.56 5.87
N THR A 42 -1.16 5.83 5.20
CA THR A 42 -1.06 6.88 4.20
C THR A 42 -1.57 6.41 2.84
N ALA A 43 -1.85 7.34 1.92
CA ALA A 43 -2.18 7.00 0.54
C ALA A 43 -1.08 6.15 -0.14
N ALA A 44 0.19 6.42 0.18
CA ALA A 44 1.33 5.66 -0.33
C ALA A 44 1.37 4.23 0.25
N GLY A 45 1.06 4.06 1.53
CA GLY A 45 0.95 2.77 2.19
C GLY A 45 -0.19 1.91 1.63
N LEU A 46 -1.35 2.52 1.40
CA LEU A 46 -2.49 1.88 0.77
C LEU A 46 -2.17 1.44 -0.67
N ALA A 47 -1.55 2.31 -1.47
CA ALA A 47 -1.16 2.00 -2.84
C ALA A 47 -0.11 0.87 -2.90
N SER A 48 0.86 0.85 -1.98
CA SER A 48 1.86 -0.21 -1.89
C SER A 48 1.23 -1.56 -1.55
N THR A 49 0.30 -1.57 -0.59
CA THR A 49 -0.46 -2.77 -0.20
C THR A 49 -1.32 -3.28 -1.37
N ALA A 50 -2.06 -2.37 -2.01
CA ALA A 50 -2.89 -2.70 -3.17
C ALA A 50 -2.06 -3.28 -4.33
N SER A 51 -0.89 -2.71 -4.59
CA SER A 51 0.02 -3.21 -5.64
C SER A 51 0.49 -4.65 -5.37
N GLY A 52 0.81 -4.97 -4.11
CA GLY A 52 1.15 -6.34 -3.71
C GLY A 52 -0.01 -7.32 -3.84
N VAL A 53 -1.21 -6.91 -3.45
CA VAL A 53 -2.44 -7.71 -3.62
C VAL A 53 -2.75 -7.97 -5.09
N LEU A 54 -2.68 -6.93 -5.93
CA LEU A 54 -2.89 -7.03 -7.38
C LEU A 54 -1.85 -7.92 -8.05
N SER A 55 -0.58 -7.84 -7.63
CA SER A 55 0.49 -8.70 -8.16
C SER A 55 0.23 -10.18 -7.85
N GLN A 56 -0.20 -10.50 -6.62
CA GLN A 56 -0.55 -11.87 -6.22
C GLN A 56 -1.80 -12.38 -6.95
N ALA A 57 -2.82 -11.53 -7.09
CA ALA A 57 -4.01 -11.85 -7.86
C ALA A 57 -3.66 -12.14 -9.33
N GLY A 58 -2.78 -11.34 -9.94
CA GLY A 58 -2.30 -11.57 -11.30
C GLY A 58 -1.59 -12.91 -11.46
N GLY A 59 -0.73 -13.30 -10.50
CA GLY A 59 -0.10 -14.62 -10.48
C GLY A 59 -1.12 -15.76 -10.39
N PHE A 60 -2.08 -15.65 -9.48
CA PHE A 60 -3.16 -16.63 -9.34
C PHE A 60 -3.97 -16.78 -10.63
N LEU A 61 -4.38 -15.67 -11.25
CA LEU A 61 -5.16 -15.69 -12.50
C LEU A 61 -4.36 -16.25 -13.67
N HIS A 62 -3.06 -15.97 -13.74
CA HIS A 62 -2.17 -16.58 -14.73
C HIS A 62 -2.11 -18.10 -14.60
N ASP A 63 -2.03 -18.60 -13.37
CA ASP A 63 -2.04 -20.04 -13.08
C ASP A 63 -3.44 -20.67 -13.23
N HIS A 64 -4.50 -19.85 -13.32
CA HIS A 64 -5.90 -20.25 -13.40
C HIS A 64 -6.59 -19.62 -14.62
N PRO A 65 -6.23 -20.06 -15.85
CA PRO A 65 -6.65 -19.41 -17.09
C PRO A 65 -8.17 -19.42 -17.32
N GLU A 66 -8.87 -20.37 -16.70
CA GLU A 66 -10.32 -20.46 -16.79
C GLU A 66 -11.00 -19.39 -15.91
N THR A 67 -10.52 -19.20 -14.67
CA THR A 67 -10.95 -18.09 -13.80
C THR A 67 -10.64 -16.73 -14.45
N ASP A 68 -9.44 -16.58 -15.03
CA ASP A 68 -9.03 -15.37 -15.74
C ASP A 68 -9.97 -15.05 -16.91
N SER A 69 -10.32 -16.07 -17.71
CA SER A 69 -11.25 -15.93 -18.83
C SER A 69 -12.65 -15.50 -18.36
N VAL A 70 -13.16 -16.09 -17.27
CA VAL A 70 -14.48 -15.73 -16.71
C VAL A 70 -14.49 -14.29 -16.23
N LEU A 71 -13.49 -13.88 -15.44
CA LEU A 71 -13.40 -12.52 -14.91
C LEU A 71 -13.18 -11.48 -16.02
N THR A 72 -12.34 -11.79 -17.01
CA THR A 72 -12.09 -10.94 -18.18
C THR A 72 -13.37 -10.74 -19.01
N SER A 73 -14.12 -11.81 -19.25
CA SER A 73 -15.39 -11.74 -19.98
C SER A 73 -16.42 -10.92 -19.21
N ALA A 74 -16.51 -11.11 -17.89
CA ALA A 74 -17.42 -10.37 -17.02
C ALA A 74 -17.14 -8.85 -17.02
N ALA A 75 -15.89 -8.43 -17.21
CA ALA A 75 -15.51 -7.02 -17.24
C ALA A 75 -16.19 -6.21 -18.38
N SER A 76 -16.61 -6.87 -19.46
CA SER A 76 -17.29 -6.23 -20.60
C SER A 76 -18.82 -6.37 -20.55
N MET A 77 -19.36 -7.04 -19.53
CA MET A 77 -20.80 -7.29 -19.41
C MET A 77 -21.52 -6.15 -18.68
N PRO A 78 -22.84 -6.03 -18.86
CA PRO A 78 -23.68 -5.23 -17.97
C PRO A 78 -23.50 -5.64 -16.50
N PRO A 79 -23.53 -4.72 -15.53
CA PRO A 79 -23.16 -4.98 -14.14
C PRO A 79 -23.90 -6.16 -13.49
N ASP A 80 -25.20 -6.30 -13.74
CA ASP A 80 -26.00 -7.37 -13.16
C ASP A 80 -25.68 -8.73 -13.78
N GLN A 81 -25.37 -8.76 -15.08
CA GLN A 81 -24.94 -9.96 -15.77
C GLN A 81 -23.54 -10.38 -15.31
N ALA A 82 -22.60 -9.43 -15.20
CA ALA A 82 -21.26 -9.69 -14.67
C ALA A 82 -21.32 -10.32 -13.27
N LYS A 83 -22.12 -9.75 -12.37
CA LYS A 83 -22.31 -10.30 -11.02
C LYS A 83 -22.84 -11.73 -11.05
N SER A 84 -23.88 -11.99 -11.84
CA SER A 84 -24.47 -13.33 -11.94
C SER A 84 -23.50 -14.35 -12.52
N THR A 85 -22.74 -13.99 -13.56
CA THR A 85 -21.71 -14.85 -14.18
C THR A 85 -20.62 -15.19 -13.17
N VAL A 86 -20.07 -14.21 -12.47
CA VAL A 86 -19.00 -14.41 -11.48
C VAL A 86 -19.49 -15.24 -10.29
N GLN A 87 -20.70 -14.98 -9.78
CA GLN A 87 -21.28 -15.78 -8.71
C GLN A 87 -21.52 -17.22 -9.13
N GLY A 88 -22.12 -17.44 -10.31
CA GLY A 88 -22.38 -18.76 -10.86
C GLY A 88 -21.11 -19.59 -11.00
N TYR A 89 -20.02 -18.94 -11.44
CA TYR A 89 -18.70 -19.57 -11.51
C TYR A 89 -18.19 -20.00 -10.13
N PHE A 90 -18.09 -19.08 -9.17
CA PHE A 90 -17.47 -19.39 -7.89
C PHE A 90 -18.27 -20.35 -7.01
N ILE A 91 -19.57 -20.57 -7.26
CA ILE A 91 -20.33 -21.64 -6.60
C ILE A 91 -19.71 -23.03 -6.88
N GLY A 92 -19.14 -23.24 -8.06
CA GLY A 92 -18.41 -24.47 -8.40
C GLY A 92 -16.92 -24.45 -8.01
N HIS A 93 -16.39 -23.28 -7.65
CA HIS A 93 -14.96 -23.02 -7.48
C HIS A 93 -14.67 -22.31 -6.14
N LEU A 94 -15.22 -22.83 -5.04
CA LEU A 94 -15.11 -22.19 -3.71
C LEU A 94 -13.68 -22.10 -3.18
N ASP A 95 -12.81 -23.04 -3.55
CA ASP A 95 -11.38 -23.01 -3.21
C ASP A 95 -10.67 -21.79 -3.82
N GLN A 96 -10.94 -21.53 -5.10
CA GLN A 96 -10.42 -20.37 -5.83
C GLN A 96 -10.96 -19.06 -5.24
N LEU A 97 -12.26 -19.03 -4.88
CA LEU A 97 -12.86 -17.90 -4.19
C LEU A 97 -12.15 -17.63 -2.86
N SER A 98 -11.94 -18.66 -2.05
CA SER A 98 -11.24 -18.54 -0.77
C SER A 98 -9.81 -18.04 -0.94
N THR A 99 -9.11 -18.49 -1.99
CA THR A 99 -7.75 -18.03 -2.30
C THR A 99 -7.73 -16.55 -2.66
N LEU A 100 -8.63 -16.10 -3.54
CA LEU A 100 -8.77 -14.68 -3.89
C LEU A 100 -9.17 -13.81 -2.68
N GLN A 101 -10.04 -14.31 -1.80
CA GLN A 101 -10.38 -13.65 -0.54
C GLN A 101 -9.18 -13.53 0.40
N GLY A 102 -8.34 -14.57 0.44
CA GLY A 102 -7.05 -14.59 1.14
C GLY A 102 -6.10 -13.53 0.61
N ILE A 103 -5.94 -13.46 -0.72
CA ILE A 103 -5.12 -12.45 -1.40
C ILE A 103 -5.59 -11.03 -1.08
N ALA A 104 -6.90 -10.81 -0.92
CA ALA A 104 -7.47 -9.51 -0.57
C ALA A 104 -7.43 -9.16 0.93
N GLN A 105 -7.05 -10.08 1.82
CA GLN A 105 -7.01 -9.83 3.27
C GLN A 105 -6.17 -8.61 3.69
N PRO A 106 -4.96 -8.36 3.14
CA PRO A 106 -4.15 -7.23 3.55
C PRO A 106 -4.86 -5.88 3.42
N LEU A 107 -5.74 -5.73 2.42
CA LEU A 107 -6.54 -4.52 2.24
C LEU A 107 -7.66 -4.40 3.27
N THR A 108 -8.28 -5.52 3.65
CA THR A 108 -9.32 -5.57 4.69
C THR A 108 -8.73 -5.28 6.07
N ASP A 109 -7.55 -5.82 6.34
CA ASP A 109 -6.82 -5.58 7.58
C ASP A 109 -6.40 -4.11 7.66
N LEU A 110 -5.88 -3.55 6.58
CA LEU A 110 -5.48 -2.15 6.52
C LEU A 110 -6.67 -1.20 6.71
N LYS A 111 -7.81 -1.52 6.08
CA LYS A 111 -9.07 -0.80 6.26
C LYS A 111 -9.46 -0.72 7.74
N SER A 112 -9.37 -1.86 8.43
CA SER A 112 -9.74 -2.00 9.85
C SER A 112 -8.74 -1.29 10.78
N GLN A 113 -7.44 -1.41 10.50
CA GLN A 113 -6.38 -0.79 11.29
C GLN A 113 -6.37 0.74 11.17
N CYS A 114 -6.63 1.27 9.98
CA CYS A 114 -6.52 2.70 9.71
C CYS A 114 -7.85 3.47 9.85
N GLY A 115 -8.95 2.78 10.19
CA GLY A 115 -10.29 3.39 10.24
C GLY A 115 -10.76 3.93 8.88
N LEU A 116 -10.16 3.47 7.79
CA LEU A 116 -10.42 3.97 6.45
C LEU A 116 -11.68 3.27 5.90
N ALA A 117 -12.80 3.97 5.85
CA ALA A 117 -14.00 3.45 5.17
C ALA A 117 -13.88 3.55 3.64
N VAL A 118 -12.72 3.20 3.09
CA VAL A 118 -12.48 3.21 1.65
C VAL A 118 -12.85 1.84 1.09
N SER A 119 -13.82 1.82 0.19
CA SER A 119 -14.18 0.67 -0.63
C SER A 119 -13.39 0.71 -1.96
N PRO A 120 -13.23 -0.42 -2.65
CA PRO A 120 -12.65 -0.45 -4.00
C PRO A 120 -13.34 0.54 -4.96
N THR A 121 -14.66 0.71 -4.84
CA THR A 121 -15.42 1.70 -5.62
C THR A 121 -15.01 3.12 -5.30
N GLN A 122 -14.84 3.47 -4.02
CA GLN A 122 -14.38 4.82 -3.64
C GLN A 122 -12.96 5.09 -4.14
N LEU A 123 -12.06 4.11 -4.06
CA LEU A 123 -10.72 4.20 -4.67
C LEU A 123 -10.79 4.47 -6.17
N ALA A 124 -11.62 3.70 -6.89
CA ALA A 124 -11.82 3.90 -8.32
C ALA A 124 -12.33 5.30 -8.64
N THR A 125 -13.31 5.82 -7.87
CA THR A 125 -13.81 7.19 -8.07
C THR A 125 -12.76 8.27 -7.80
N LEU A 126 -11.88 8.06 -6.81
CA LEU A 126 -10.79 8.98 -6.49
C LEU A 126 -9.75 9.00 -7.62
N LEU A 127 -9.35 7.82 -8.10
CA LEU A 127 -8.42 7.67 -9.22
C LEU A 127 -8.98 8.35 -10.48
N GLU A 128 -10.24 8.09 -10.81
CA GLU A 128 -10.95 8.72 -11.94
C GLU A 128 -11.04 10.25 -11.82
N THR A 129 -11.04 10.79 -10.59
CA THR A 129 -11.04 12.23 -10.33
C THR A 129 -9.66 12.85 -10.58
N VAL A 130 -8.58 12.13 -10.29
CA VAL A 130 -7.19 12.62 -10.47
C VAL A 130 -6.70 12.45 -11.91
N SER A 131 -7.31 11.54 -12.67
CA SER A 131 -7.00 11.33 -14.10
C SER A 131 -7.67 12.33 -15.05
N LYS A 132 -8.49 13.25 -14.53
CA LYS A 132 -9.14 14.34 -15.28
C LYS A 132 -8.44 15.66 -15.01
#